data_AF-A0A970IH38-F1
#
_entry.id   AF-A0A970IH38-F1
#
_cell.length_a   1.000
_cell.length_b   1.000
_cell.length_c   1.000
_cell.angle_alpha   90.00
_cell.angle_beta   90.00
_cell.angle_gamma   90.00
#
_symmetry.space_group_name_H-M   'P 1'
#
loop_
_entity.id
_entity.type
_entity.pdbx_description
1 polymer ?
#
loop_
_entity_poly.entity_id
_entity_poly.type
_entity_poly.pdbx_seq_one_letter_code
_entity_poly.pdbx_strand_id
1 'polypeptide(L)'
;SAQEIERFGEVFRFIFHYAKNLGIRTYLITWNLRISPAIARGLGLPAELGRQSHDPRSIALRQHQDIVKEYFREAIKTLLLAYPDLTGLGTSNSEELVGSPEEREEWVADTYLEAIRELGVYVPFIHRTNMSNGIIAKRLFLDKYPTEEKYISWKYSNAHMYSHPEPQFEALWHPWDGMDMTQTRVLYTVRNDDFHNLRGGDPAFISAYIKGMKKPYVHGFYWGSDGYLWAGEWQHVPHKHVEWDYAFQKHWMQFETLGRLSYNPDLDESLWLAKHRERYGAAAGEPVYRALQAGTRILCAANRQHWLNYDYQWHPESLLSATTGFKTIREFMDCPAMPGVGTLGIRETVDLRLSGGDVTGETPDDIFRSIEADLDVIATGIASIETGASSLGLHGELLCTLEDIRAWRELGGYYLCKFRAAMDLVRYERTGEPDTREAALRQLGNALIHWRALSAIGASHYLPYRMSRVGMTFGWSYYIDEVENDIRIAERIEPLIAPAGGAGG
;
A
#
# COMPACT_ATOMS: atom_id res chain seq x y z
N SER A 1 9.67 -8.22 31.95
CA SER A 1 10.22 -8.07 33.32
C SER A 1 10.22 -6.60 33.71
N ALA A 2 10.46 -6.24 34.98
CA ALA A 2 10.61 -4.84 35.39
C ALA A 2 11.75 -4.13 34.62
N GLN A 3 12.86 -4.84 34.39
CA GLN A 3 13.99 -4.37 33.59
C GLN A 3 13.60 -4.05 32.14
N GLU A 4 12.73 -4.84 31.52
CA GLU A 4 12.27 -4.55 30.16
C GLU A 4 11.39 -3.29 30.12
N ILE A 5 10.52 -3.09 31.11
CA ILE A 5 9.69 -1.87 31.21
C ILE A 5 10.58 -0.63 31.36
N GLU A 6 11.59 -0.70 32.24
CA GLU A 6 12.55 0.38 32.43
C GLU A 6 13.33 0.68 31.15
N ARG A 7 13.87 -0.37 30.50
CA ARG A 7 14.58 -0.25 29.23
C ARG A 7 13.73 0.40 28.14
N PHE A 8 12.47 -0.03 27.97
CA PHE A 8 11.57 0.61 27.00
C PHE A 8 11.22 2.04 27.41
N GLY A 9 11.07 2.30 28.70
CA GLY A 9 10.94 3.64 29.26
C GLY A 9 12.07 4.57 28.80
N GLU A 10 13.31 4.13 28.95
CA GLU A 10 14.50 4.88 28.51
C GLU A 10 14.54 5.08 27.00
N VAL A 11 14.25 4.03 26.22
CA VAL A 11 14.23 4.10 24.75
C VAL A 11 13.23 5.14 24.26
N PHE A 12 11.98 5.12 24.75
CA PHE A 12 10.97 6.08 24.31
C PHE A 12 11.26 7.50 24.78
N ARG A 13 11.80 7.70 25.99
CA ARG A 13 12.27 9.02 26.44
C ARG A 13 13.37 9.54 25.52
N PHE A 14 14.34 8.69 25.16
CA PHE A 14 15.40 9.05 24.22
C PHE A 14 14.84 9.43 22.85
N ILE A 15 13.97 8.61 22.26
CA ILE A 15 13.39 8.87 20.94
C ILE A 15 12.65 10.20 20.91
N PHE A 16 11.76 10.45 21.87
CA PHE A 16 10.96 11.67 21.89
C PHE A 16 11.82 12.91 22.15
N HIS A 17 12.77 12.82 23.09
CA HIS A 17 13.68 13.91 23.40
C HIS A 17 14.59 14.24 22.21
N TYR A 18 15.17 13.22 21.58
CA TYR A 18 16.05 13.39 20.43
C TYR A 18 15.31 13.96 19.23
N ALA A 19 14.11 13.46 18.92
CA ALA A 19 13.26 13.99 17.87
C ALA A 19 12.92 15.47 18.10
N LYS A 20 12.55 15.85 19.33
CA LYS A 20 12.27 17.23 19.70
C LYS A 20 13.48 18.15 19.46
N ASN A 21 14.68 17.72 19.83
CA ASN A 21 15.92 18.49 19.59
C ASN A 21 16.25 18.67 18.10
N LEU A 22 15.70 17.82 17.22
CA LEU A 22 15.80 17.93 15.77
C LEU A 22 14.62 18.68 15.13
N GLY A 23 13.68 19.20 15.93
CA GLY A 23 12.45 19.82 15.42
C GLY A 23 11.44 18.83 14.82
N ILE A 24 11.59 17.53 15.11
CA ILE A 24 10.68 16.47 14.66
C ILE A 24 9.60 16.25 15.71
N ARG A 25 8.34 16.34 15.28
CA ARG A 25 7.18 16.12 16.15
C ARG A 25 6.80 14.65 16.13
N THR A 26 6.66 14.05 17.31
CA THR A 26 6.35 12.63 17.46
C THR A 26 4.90 12.43 17.89
N TYR A 27 4.22 11.52 17.21
CA TYR A 27 2.84 11.15 17.51
C TYR A 27 2.77 9.66 17.82
N LEU A 28 2.05 9.31 18.88
CA LEU A 28 1.71 7.92 19.17
C LEU A 28 0.25 7.67 18.80
N ILE A 29 0.01 6.79 17.83
CA ILE A 29 -1.33 6.47 17.34
C ILE A 29 -1.71 5.05 17.75
N THR A 30 -2.88 4.90 18.40
CA THR A 30 -3.38 3.62 18.91
C THR A 30 -4.61 3.12 18.16
N TRP A 31 -4.90 1.82 18.29
CA TRP A 31 -6.14 1.18 17.89
C TRP A 31 -6.90 0.70 19.14
N ASN A 32 -8.22 0.63 19.04
CA ASN A 32 -9.12 0.26 20.14
C ASN A 32 -10.10 -0.85 19.72
N LEU A 33 -10.57 -1.72 20.60
CA LEU A 33 -10.21 -1.87 22.00
C LEU A 33 -9.40 -3.16 22.15
N ARG A 34 -8.08 -3.02 22.30
CA ARG A 34 -7.16 -4.12 22.57
C ARG A 34 -6.55 -3.99 23.97
N ILE A 35 -6.80 -4.99 24.81
CA ILE A 35 -6.10 -5.24 26.06
C ILE A 35 -5.47 -6.64 26.01
N SER A 36 -4.41 -6.87 26.77
CA SER A 36 -3.79 -8.20 26.85
C SER A 36 -4.47 -9.09 27.90
N PRO A 37 -4.31 -10.42 27.87
CA PRO A 37 -4.81 -11.30 28.93
C PRO A 37 -4.23 -10.97 30.30
N ALA A 38 -3.02 -10.39 30.36
CA ALA A 38 -2.40 -9.94 31.60
C ALA A 38 -3.09 -8.69 32.15
N ILE A 39 -3.44 -7.72 31.29
CA ILE A 39 -4.21 -6.54 31.67
C ILE A 39 -5.59 -6.97 32.17
N ALA A 40 -6.30 -7.85 31.44
CA ALA A 40 -7.61 -8.34 31.86
C ALA A 40 -7.56 -8.94 33.28
N ARG A 41 -6.60 -9.83 33.57
CA ARG A 41 -6.41 -10.38 34.93
C ARG A 41 -6.09 -9.30 35.96
N GLY A 42 -5.25 -8.34 35.62
CA GLY A 42 -4.89 -7.23 36.51
C GLY A 42 -6.08 -6.34 36.89
N LEU A 43 -7.07 -6.24 36.01
CA LEU A 43 -8.33 -5.54 36.26
C LEU A 43 -9.39 -6.42 36.95
N GLY A 44 -9.05 -7.64 37.35
CA GLY A 44 -10.00 -8.60 37.95
C GLY A 44 -10.97 -9.25 36.96
N LEU A 45 -10.68 -9.19 35.66
CA LEU A 45 -11.49 -9.75 34.58
C LEU A 45 -10.96 -11.12 34.11
N PRO A 46 -11.81 -11.96 33.48
CA PRO A 46 -11.36 -13.18 32.82
C PRO A 46 -10.29 -12.89 31.75
N ALA A 47 -9.22 -13.70 31.74
CA ALA A 47 -8.09 -13.52 30.83
C ALA A 47 -8.48 -13.61 29.35
N GLU A 48 -9.55 -14.35 29.05
CA GLU A 48 -10.16 -14.53 27.73
C GLU A 48 -10.61 -13.21 27.12
N LEU A 49 -11.02 -12.23 27.93
CA LEU A 49 -11.40 -10.90 27.44
C LEU A 49 -10.22 -10.13 26.86
N GLY A 50 -8.98 -10.51 27.17
CA GLY A 50 -7.78 -9.94 26.57
C GLY A 50 -7.26 -10.68 25.35
N ARG A 51 -7.97 -11.69 24.82
CA ARG A 51 -7.60 -12.34 23.56
C ARG A 51 -8.18 -11.56 22.38
N GLN A 52 -7.40 -11.48 21.29
CA GLN A 52 -7.89 -10.96 20.02
C GLN A 52 -9.12 -11.77 19.59
N SER A 53 -10.15 -11.07 19.13
CA SER A 53 -11.41 -11.67 18.70
C SER A 53 -12.02 -10.85 17.56
N HIS A 54 -12.61 -11.55 16.60
CA HIS A 54 -13.44 -10.97 15.54
C HIS A 54 -14.94 -11.19 15.80
N ASP A 55 -15.31 -11.85 16.90
CA ASP A 55 -16.72 -12.03 17.28
C ASP A 55 -17.24 -10.77 17.98
N PRO A 56 -18.27 -10.09 17.44
CA PRO A 56 -18.80 -8.88 18.03
C PRO A 56 -19.29 -9.03 19.47
N ARG A 57 -19.79 -10.22 19.84
CA ARG A 57 -20.27 -10.47 21.21
C ARG A 57 -19.11 -10.47 22.20
N SER A 58 -18.02 -11.16 21.87
CA SER A 58 -16.78 -11.14 22.65
C SER A 58 -16.18 -9.74 22.78
N ILE A 59 -16.24 -8.93 21.72
CA ILE A 59 -15.77 -7.53 21.75
C ILE A 59 -16.65 -6.67 22.67
N ALA A 60 -17.97 -6.77 22.54
CA ALA A 60 -18.92 -6.02 23.37
C ALA A 60 -18.72 -6.28 24.88
N LEU A 61 -18.42 -7.53 25.27
CA LEU A 61 -18.22 -7.92 26.67
C LEU A 61 -17.11 -7.13 27.38
N ARG A 62 -16.07 -6.67 26.66
CA ARG A 62 -15.01 -5.82 27.23
C ARG A 62 -15.23 -4.34 26.97
N GLN A 63 -15.84 -3.96 25.85
CA GLN A 63 -16.14 -2.57 25.50
C GLN A 63 -17.04 -1.90 26.53
N HIS A 64 -18.03 -2.63 27.07
CA HIS A 64 -18.99 -2.10 28.04
C HIS A 64 -18.56 -2.27 29.50
N GLN A 65 -17.30 -2.62 29.78
CA GLN A 65 -16.77 -2.67 31.14
C GLN A 65 -16.24 -1.30 31.53
N ASP A 66 -16.83 -0.66 32.55
CA ASP A 66 -16.37 0.64 33.04
C ASP A 66 -14.91 0.61 33.51
N ILE A 67 -14.49 -0.49 34.14
CA ILE A 67 -13.09 -0.67 34.57
C ILE A 67 -12.10 -0.68 33.39
N VAL A 68 -12.53 -1.12 32.20
CA VAL A 68 -11.70 -1.07 31.00
C VAL A 68 -11.60 0.36 30.47
N LYS A 69 -12.70 1.12 30.46
CA LYS A 69 -12.65 2.55 30.12
C LYS A 69 -11.74 3.32 31.07
N GLU A 70 -11.87 3.06 32.37
CA GLU A 70 -11.02 3.64 33.42
C GLU A 70 -9.54 3.33 33.19
N TYR A 71 -9.22 2.06 32.91
CA TYR A 71 -7.86 1.63 32.59
C TYR A 71 -7.26 2.43 31.41
N PHE A 72 -8.01 2.61 30.32
CA PHE A 72 -7.54 3.42 29.19
C PHE A 72 -7.36 4.89 29.57
N ARG A 73 -8.30 5.47 30.34
CA ARG A 73 -8.21 6.84 30.84
C ARG A 73 -6.91 7.04 31.63
N GLU A 74 -6.63 6.17 32.61
CA GLU A 74 -5.40 6.19 33.41
C GLU A 74 -4.13 5.89 32.60
N ALA A 75 -4.19 4.96 31.64
CA ALA A 75 -3.05 4.64 30.78
C ALA A 75 -2.64 5.84 29.91
N ILE A 76 -3.61 6.58 29.36
CA ILE A 76 -3.36 7.79 28.57
C ILE A 76 -2.77 8.89 29.45
N LYS A 77 -3.32 9.09 30.65
CA LYS A 77 -2.77 10.07 31.60
C LYS A 77 -1.33 9.72 31.98
N THR A 78 -1.09 8.45 32.29
CA THR A 78 0.24 7.94 32.64
C THR A 78 1.23 8.11 31.48
N LEU A 79 0.82 7.83 30.23
CA LEU A 79 1.65 8.02 29.05
C LEU A 79 2.11 9.48 28.92
N LEU A 80 1.18 10.43 29.01
CA LEU A 80 1.48 11.85 28.84
C LEU A 80 2.38 12.39 29.97
N LEU A 81 2.18 11.94 31.20
CA LEU A 81 3.01 12.30 32.34
C LEU A 81 4.42 11.66 32.27
N ALA A 82 4.52 10.43 31.78
CA ALA A 82 5.78 9.70 31.70
C ALA A 82 6.70 10.18 30.56
N TYR A 83 6.11 10.77 29.50
CA TYR A 83 6.80 11.19 28.29
C TYR A 83 6.47 12.64 27.91
N PRO A 84 6.98 13.64 28.65
CA PRO A 84 6.65 15.05 28.41
C PRO A 84 7.14 15.60 27.06
N ASP A 85 8.07 14.91 26.39
CA ASP A 85 8.56 15.27 25.05
C ASP A 85 7.76 14.60 23.91
N LEU A 86 6.81 13.70 24.22
CA LEU A 86 5.86 13.19 23.23
C LEU A 86 4.98 14.34 22.74
N THR A 87 4.99 14.60 21.43
CA THR A 87 4.36 15.82 20.90
C THR A 87 2.85 15.71 20.78
N GLY A 88 2.31 14.54 20.43
CA GLY A 88 0.88 14.38 20.18
C GLY A 88 0.41 12.95 20.28
N LEU A 89 -0.90 12.79 20.27
CA LEU A 89 -1.58 11.50 20.28
C LEU A 89 -2.42 11.32 19.02
N GLY A 90 -2.80 10.09 18.76
CA GLY A 90 -3.86 9.80 17.82
C GLY A 90 -4.52 8.49 18.15
N THR A 91 -5.70 8.29 17.60
CA THR A 91 -6.41 7.04 17.78
C THR A 91 -7.39 6.78 16.64
N SER A 92 -8.05 5.63 16.69
CA SER A 92 -9.22 5.31 15.88
C SER A 92 -10.26 4.60 16.73
N ASN A 93 -11.54 4.73 16.41
CA ASN A 93 -12.61 3.96 17.05
C ASN A 93 -12.74 2.54 16.44
N SER A 94 -11.60 1.93 16.11
CA SER A 94 -11.46 0.63 15.45
C SER A 94 -10.14 -0.04 15.88
N GLU A 95 -9.90 -1.34 15.70
CA GLU A 95 -10.64 -2.36 14.94
C GLU A 95 -11.56 -3.26 15.78
N GLU A 96 -11.52 -3.14 17.10
CA GLU A 96 -12.24 -3.98 18.06
C GLU A 96 -13.16 -3.15 18.95
N LEU A 97 -13.94 -2.28 18.32
CA LEU A 97 -15.10 -1.61 18.90
C LEU A 97 -16.30 -1.93 18.01
N VAL A 98 -17.43 -2.26 18.62
CA VAL A 98 -18.66 -2.70 17.96
C VAL A 98 -19.84 -1.79 18.32
N GLY A 99 -20.93 -1.92 17.57
CA GLY A 99 -22.10 -1.06 17.72
C GLY A 99 -22.19 0.02 16.66
N SER A 100 -23.02 1.03 16.89
CA SER A 100 -23.20 2.17 16.01
C SER A 100 -21.90 3.00 15.90
N PRO A 101 -21.73 3.83 14.86
CA PRO A 101 -20.65 4.80 14.81
C PRO A 101 -20.59 5.69 16.06
N GLU A 102 -21.75 6.10 16.59
CA GLU A 102 -21.87 6.87 17.82
C GLU A 102 -21.34 6.12 19.05
N GLU A 103 -21.78 4.87 19.28
CA GLU A 103 -21.37 4.08 20.45
C GLU A 103 -19.85 3.85 20.48
N ARG A 104 -19.23 3.65 19.31
CA ARG A 104 -17.78 3.45 19.18
C ARG A 104 -17.02 4.75 19.44
N GLU A 105 -17.56 5.88 18.97
CA GLU A 105 -16.94 7.19 19.16
C GLU A 105 -17.13 7.71 20.59
N GLU A 106 -18.27 7.46 21.22
CA GLU A 106 -18.51 7.74 22.64
C GLU A 106 -17.50 7.02 23.52
N TRP A 107 -17.15 5.77 23.20
CA TRP A 107 -16.09 5.06 23.92
C TRP A 107 -14.74 5.79 23.85
N VAL A 108 -14.40 6.36 22.68
CA VAL A 108 -13.16 7.13 22.50
C VAL A 108 -13.23 8.47 23.24
N ALA A 109 -14.39 9.13 23.26
CA ALA A 109 -14.61 10.34 24.05
C ALA A 109 -14.46 10.05 25.56
N ASP A 110 -15.14 9.03 26.07
CA ASP A 110 -15.14 8.62 27.48
C ASP A 110 -13.76 8.20 28.01
N THR A 111 -12.79 7.96 27.12
CA THR A 111 -11.43 7.51 27.45
C THR A 111 -10.38 8.56 27.09
N TYR A 112 -10.16 8.83 25.80
CA TYR A 112 -9.12 9.75 25.35
C TYR A 112 -9.46 11.20 25.67
N LEU A 113 -10.66 11.66 25.30
CA LEU A 113 -11.04 13.07 25.49
C LEU A 113 -11.11 13.43 26.98
N GLU A 114 -11.74 12.57 27.79
CA GLU A 114 -11.83 12.80 29.24
C GLU A 114 -10.46 12.75 29.93
N ALA A 115 -9.57 11.82 29.58
CA ALA A 115 -8.20 11.79 30.12
C ALA A 115 -7.44 13.11 29.88
N ILE A 116 -7.57 13.66 28.67
CA ILE A 116 -6.87 14.88 28.27
C ILE A 116 -7.48 16.11 28.97
N ARG A 117 -8.81 16.14 29.13
CA ARG A 117 -9.51 17.18 29.88
C ARG A 117 -9.15 17.18 31.36
N GLU A 118 -9.14 16.00 31.99
CA GLU A 118 -8.75 15.83 33.39
C GLU A 118 -7.31 16.30 33.66
N LEU A 119 -6.38 16.00 32.74
CA LEU A 119 -4.99 16.47 32.85
C LEU A 119 -4.82 17.97 32.54
N GLY A 120 -5.71 18.56 31.73
CA GLY A 120 -5.61 19.96 31.34
C GLY A 120 -4.36 20.29 30.52
N VAL A 121 -3.85 19.34 29.74
CA VAL A 121 -2.61 19.48 28.95
C VAL A 121 -2.89 19.85 27.49
N TYR A 122 -1.99 20.63 26.89
CA TYR A 122 -1.99 20.86 25.44
C TYR A 122 -1.39 19.64 24.74
N VAL A 123 -2.22 18.88 24.02
CA VAL A 123 -1.79 17.71 23.24
C VAL A 123 -2.45 17.75 21.86
N PRO A 124 -1.69 17.98 20.79
CA PRO A 124 -2.12 17.80 19.41
C PRO A 124 -2.69 16.39 19.15
N PHE A 125 -3.73 16.28 18.32
CA PHE A 125 -4.45 15.02 18.13
C PHE A 125 -4.68 14.64 16.66
N ILE A 126 -4.52 13.37 16.33
CA ILE A 126 -4.88 12.79 15.02
C ILE A 126 -5.98 11.74 15.22
N HIS A 127 -7.21 12.08 14.83
CA HIS A 127 -8.34 11.16 14.86
C HIS A 127 -8.47 10.44 13.51
N ARG A 128 -8.05 9.18 13.44
CA ARG A 128 -8.11 8.37 12.22
C ARG A 128 -9.51 7.84 11.99
N THR A 129 -10.02 7.98 10.77
CA THR A 129 -11.38 7.55 10.41
C THR A 129 -11.43 6.20 9.68
N ASN A 130 -10.35 5.40 9.72
CA ASN A 130 -10.33 4.06 9.17
C ASN A 130 -11.38 3.17 9.84
N MET A 131 -12.33 2.63 9.07
CA MET A 131 -13.51 1.88 9.55
C MET A 131 -14.43 2.70 10.49
N SER A 132 -14.40 4.01 10.36
CA SER A 132 -15.09 4.99 11.20
C SER A 132 -15.95 5.93 10.35
N ASN A 133 -16.55 6.94 11.00
CA ASN A 133 -17.30 8.01 10.37
C ASN A 133 -16.72 9.37 10.79
N GLY A 134 -16.21 10.14 9.81
CA GLY A 134 -15.58 11.44 10.07
C GLY A 134 -16.52 12.49 10.65
N ILE A 135 -17.80 12.48 10.26
CA ILE A 135 -18.82 13.42 10.77
C ILE A 135 -19.08 13.15 12.25
N ILE A 136 -19.20 11.88 12.61
CA ILE A 136 -19.40 11.45 14.00
C ILE A 136 -18.17 11.76 14.86
N ALA A 137 -16.97 11.45 14.35
CA ALA A 137 -15.71 11.78 15.02
C ALA A 137 -15.55 13.29 15.22
N LYS A 138 -15.94 14.10 14.23
CA LYS A 138 -15.95 15.56 14.38
C LYS A 138 -16.89 16.00 15.51
N ARG A 139 -18.16 15.59 15.42
CA ARG A 139 -19.23 16.01 16.34
C ARG A 139 -19.00 15.57 17.79
N LEU A 140 -18.60 14.31 17.99
CA LEU A 140 -18.52 13.71 19.33
C LEU A 140 -17.15 13.89 19.98
N PHE A 141 -16.08 14.03 19.20
CA PHE A 141 -14.71 14.13 19.71
C PHE A 141 -14.03 15.46 19.35
N LEU A 142 -13.81 15.75 18.07
CA LEU A 142 -12.93 16.86 17.67
C LEU A 142 -13.50 18.23 18.04
N ASP A 143 -14.80 18.49 17.84
CA ASP A 143 -15.41 19.78 18.21
C ASP A 143 -15.35 20.03 19.73
N LYS A 144 -15.23 18.96 20.51
CA LYS A 144 -15.14 18.97 21.97
C LYS A 144 -13.69 18.96 22.49
N TYR A 145 -12.71 18.72 21.61
CA TYR A 145 -11.31 18.56 21.96
C TYR A 145 -10.66 19.91 22.28
N PRO A 146 -9.88 20.02 23.37
CA PRO A 146 -9.50 21.30 23.98
C PRO A 146 -8.44 22.11 23.22
N THR A 147 -7.90 21.60 22.10
CA THR A 147 -6.89 22.29 21.30
C THR A 147 -7.35 22.48 19.85
N GLU A 148 -6.81 23.51 19.18
CA GLU A 148 -7.02 23.76 17.75
C GLU A 148 -6.16 22.85 16.86
N GLU A 149 -5.12 22.24 17.44
CA GLU A 149 -4.23 21.35 16.72
C GLU A 149 -4.73 19.91 16.74
N LYS A 150 -5.83 19.72 16.03
CA LYS A 150 -6.52 18.44 15.90
C LYS A 150 -6.86 18.18 14.45
N TYR A 151 -6.70 16.94 14.02
CA TYR A 151 -6.83 16.56 12.62
C TYR A 151 -7.73 15.33 12.48
N ILE A 152 -8.56 15.32 11.44
CA ILE A 152 -9.12 14.08 10.88
C ILE A 152 -8.04 13.45 10.01
N SER A 153 -7.81 12.14 10.13
CA SER A 153 -7.01 11.41 9.14
C SER A 153 -7.82 10.45 8.30
N TRP A 154 -7.66 10.57 6.98
CA TRP A 154 -8.40 9.84 5.97
C TRP A 154 -7.48 9.32 4.86
N LYS A 155 -7.77 8.15 4.27
CA LYS A 155 -6.89 7.50 3.29
C LYS A 155 -7.06 8.12 1.89
N TYR A 156 -6.03 8.79 1.37
CA TYR A 156 -6.10 9.48 0.07
C TYR A 156 -6.26 8.50 -1.12
N SER A 157 -5.56 7.37 -1.08
CA SER A 157 -5.48 6.36 -2.16
C SER A 157 -5.74 4.94 -1.65
N ASN A 158 -6.55 4.81 -0.60
CA ASN A 158 -6.69 3.57 0.17
C ASN A 158 -5.34 2.97 0.60
N ALA A 159 -5.03 1.76 0.13
CA ALA A 159 -3.79 1.02 0.42
C ALA A 159 -2.71 1.22 -0.65
N HIS A 160 -3.05 1.79 -1.82
CA HIS A 160 -2.24 1.74 -3.03
C HIS A 160 -1.89 3.14 -3.54
N MET A 161 -0.84 3.75 -2.98
CA MET A 161 -0.37 5.05 -3.46
C MET A 161 0.15 5.00 -4.90
N TYR A 162 0.75 3.89 -5.33
CA TYR A 162 1.31 3.74 -6.67
C TYR A 162 0.23 3.24 -7.63
N SER A 163 -0.77 4.09 -7.89
CA SER A 163 -1.93 3.78 -8.74
C SER A 163 -2.23 4.93 -9.72
N HIS A 164 -2.75 6.03 -9.19
CA HIS A 164 -3.02 7.26 -9.93
C HIS A 164 -2.60 8.48 -9.08
N PRO A 165 -2.01 9.54 -9.68
CA PRO A 165 -1.61 10.73 -8.92
C PRO A 165 -2.81 11.49 -8.32
N GLU A 166 -4.00 11.37 -8.92
CA GLU A 166 -5.22 12.05 -8.50
C GLU A 166 -6.37 11.06 -8.28
N PRO A 167 -6.33 10.23 -7.22
CA PRO A 167 -7.42 9.31 -6.90
C PRO A 167 -8.72 10.08 -6.60
N GLN A 168 -9.85 9.58 -7.11
CA GLN A 168 -11.17 10.24 -6.97
C GLN A 168 -11.99 9.75 -5.78
N PHE A 169 -11.39 9.00 -4.85
CA PHE A 169 -12.12 8.34 -3.75
C PHE A 169 -12.88 9.29 -2.84
N GLU A 170 -12.39 10.51 -2.66
CA GLU A 170 -13.10 11.50 -1.86
C GLU A 170 -14.40 11.94 -2.56
N ALA A 171 -14.34 12.16 -3.88
CA ALA A 171 -15.52 12.49 -4.67
C ALA A 171 -16.50 11.31 -4.74
N LEU A 172 -15.99 10.07 -4.74
CA LEU A 172 -16.81 8.86 -4.83
C LEU A 172 -17.49 8.46 -3.52
N TRP A 173 -16.82 8.65 -2.38
CA TRP A 173 -17.33 8.20 -1.08
C TRP A 173 -17.94 9.31 -0.23
N HIS A 174 -17.86 10.55 -0.70
CA HIS A 174 -18.49 11.69 -0.03
C HIS A 174 -18.19 11.77 1.48
N PRO A 175 -16.92 11.59 1.92
CA PRO A 175 -16.59 11.48 3.35
C PRO A 175 -16.83 12.78 4.13
N TRP A 176 -17.05 13.88 3.42
CA TRP A 176 -17.21 15.23 3.95
C TRP A 176 -18.63 15.78 3.85
N ASP A 177 -19.59 15.02 3.32
CA ASP A 177 -20.96 15.51 3.13
C ASP A 177 -21.58 15.93 4.47
N GLY A 178 -22.03 17.19 4.55
CA GLY A 178 -22.57 17.77 5.78
C GLY A 178 -21.52 18.19 6.82
N MET A 179 -20.22 18.12 6.51
CA MET A 179 -19.13 18.59 7.35
C MET A 179 -18.69 20.01 6.96
N ASP A 180 -18.53 20.90 7.93
CA ASP A 180 -17.89 22.20 7.69
C ASP A 180 -16.37 22.03 7.55
N MET A 181 -15.92 22.01 6.29
CA MET A 181 -14.50 21.88 5.95
C MET A 181 -13.70 23.17 6.17
N THR A 182 -14.33 24.32 6.42
CA THR A 182 -13.61 25.56 6.76
C THR A 182 -13.06 25.54 8.18
N GLN A 183 -13.62 24.70 9.04
CA GLN A 183 -13.20 24.48 10.43
C GLN A 183 -12.61 23.09 10.67
N THR A 184 -12.35 22.32 9.61
CA THR A 184 -11.85 20.96 9.71
C THR A 184 -10.46 20.88 9.10
N ARG A 185 -9.54 20.24 9.82
CA ARG A 185 -8.16 20.05 9.39
C ARG A 185 -7.93 18.57 9.07
N VAL A 186 -7.45 18.28 7.87
CA VAL A 186 -7.25 16.90 7.39
C VAL A 186 -5.75 16.59 7.26
N LEU A 187 -5.35 15.40 7.71
CA LEU A 187 -4.08 14.77 7.36
C LEU A 187 -4.35 13.50 6.56
N TYR A 188 -3.90 13.44 5.31
CA TYR A 188 -4.06 12.20 4.56
C TYR A 188 -3.19 11.07 5.15
N THR A 189 -3.77 9.89 5.30
CA THR A 189 -3.01 8.65 5.39
C THR A 189 -2.65 8.24 3.97
N VAL A 190 -1.37 8.06 3.69
CA VAL A 190 -0.87 7.51 2.43
C VAL A 190 -0.23 6.16 2.72
N ARG A 191 -0.61 5.16 1.92
CA ARG A 191 -0.15 3.79 2.08
C ARG A 191 0.62 3.34 0.86
N ASN A 192 1.84 2.85 1.08
CA ASN A 192 2.54 2.00 0.13
C ASN A 192 2.38 0.57 0.62
N ASP A 193 1.27 -0.08 0.24
CA ASP A 193 1.10 -1.53 0.35
C ASP A 193 1.22 -2.16 -1.05
N ASP A 194 2.06 -1.54 -1.91
CA ASP A 194 2.21 -1.89 -3.32
C ASP A 194 3.45 -2.75 -3.57
N PHE A 195 4.61 -2.33 -3.03
CA PHE A 195 5.89 -3.03 -3.18
C PHE A 195 6.91 -2.65 -2.10
N HIS A 196 7.74 -3.62 -1.71
CA HIS A 196 8.77 -3.49 -0.68
C HIS A 196 10.09 -4.20 -1.00
N ASN A 197 10.11 -5.23 -1.85
CA ASN A 197 11.37 -5.86 -2.21
C ASN A 197 12.15 -4.99 -3.22
N LEU A 198 11.51 -4.54 -4.29
CA LEU A 198 12.23 -3.83 -5.37
C LEU A 198 12.50 -2.36 -5.04
N ARG A 199 13.68 -1.85 -5.44
CA ARG A 199 13.92 -0.40 -5.52
C ARG A 199 13.01 0.22 -6.57
N GLY A 200 12.52 1.43 -6.34
CA GLY A 200 11.66 2.14 -7.28
C GLY A 200 11.40 3.57 -6.86
N GLY A 201 10.77 4.35 -7.73
CA GLY A 201 10.38 5.72 -7.49
C GLY A 201 10.16 6.47 -8.80
N ASP A 202 9.16 7.35 -8.83
CA ASP A 202 8.94 8.27 -9.94
C ASP A 202 8.69 9.69 -9.38
N PRO A 203 9.67 10.61 -9.43
CA PRO A 203 9.51 11.95 -8.91
C PRO A 203 8.40 12.73 -9.62
N ALA A 204 8.14 12.46 -10.91
CA ALA A 204 7.05 13.10 -11.63
C ALA A 204 5.69 12.64 -11.11
N PHE A 205 5.53 11.33 -10.87
CA PHE A 205 4.34 10.78 -10.21
C PHE A 205 4.15 11.38 -8.81
N ILE A 206 5.21 11.39 -7.98
CA ILE A 206 5.13 11.93 -6.61
C ILE A 206 4.78 13.43 -6.64
N SER A 207 5.37 14.21 -7.56
CA SER A 207 5.02 15.63 -7.75
C SER A 207 3.54 15.81 -8.05
N ALA A 208 3.01 15.08 -9.03
CA ALA A 208 1.59 15.11 -9.39
C ALA A 208 0.70 14.66 -8.23
N TYR A 209 1.11 13.61 -7.50
CA TYR A 209 0.37 13.08 -6.35
C TYR A 209 0.28 14.07 -5.18
N ILE A 210 1.38 14.76 -4.86
CA ILE A 210 1.36 15.83 -3.84
C ILE A 210 0.51 17.02 -4.29
N LYS A 211 0.57 17.40 -5.57
CA LYS A 211 -0.29 18.46 -6.13
C LYS A 211 -1.77 18.09 -6.06
N GLY A 212 -2.11 16.83 -6.36
CA GLY A 212 -3.47 16.29 -6.27
C GLY A 212 -4.05 16.30 -4.85
N MET A 213 -3.21 16.27 -3.81
CA MET A 213 -3.66 16.37 -2.42
C MET A 213 -4.05 17.80 -2.00
N LYS A 214 -3.61 18.82 -2.74
CA LYS A 214 -3.68 20.21 -2.29
C LYS A 214 -5.13 20.70 -2.26
N LYS A 215 -5.67 20.87 -1.05
CA LYS A 215 -6.99 21.44 -0.78
C LYS A 215 -6.92 22.39 0.42
N PRO A 216 -7.81 23.39 0.56
CA PRO A 216 -7.72 24.39 1.64
C PRO A 216 -7.69 23.80 3.06
N TYR A 217 -8.34 22.66 3.27
CA TYR A 217 -8.45 21.98 4.56
C TYR A 217 -7.40 20.88 4.79
N VAL A 218 -6.52 20.61 3.82
CA VAL A 218 -5.47 19.58 3.93
C VAL A 218 -4.21 20.22 4.50
N HIS A 219 -3.78 19.74 5.68
CA HIS A 219 -2.62 20.26 6.40
C HIS A 219 -1.36 19.39 6.24
N GLY A 220 -1.45 18.29 5.51
CA GLY A 220 -0.33 17.40 5.25
C GLY A 220 -0.79 15.96 5.07
N PHE A 221 0.18 15.05 5.12
CA PHE A 221 -0.05 13.62 5.07
C PHE A 221 1.01 12.91 5.90
N TYR A 222 0.76 11.65 6.23
CA TYR A 222 1.79 10.74 6.67
C TYR A 222 1.79 9.50 5.77
N TRP A 223 2.99 9.03 5.48
CA TRP A 223 3.24 7.89 4.60
C TRP A 223 3.68 6.69 5.42
N GLY A 224 3.20 5.51 5.04
CA GLY A 224 3.48 4.27 5.74
C GLY A 224 3.10 3.04 4.93
N SER A 225 3.37 1.88 5.51
CA SER A 225 3.00 0.55 4.99
C SER A 225 2.43 -0.30 6.12
N ASP A 226 1.74 -1.38 5.79
CA ASP A 226 1.37 -2.42 6.76
C ASP A 226 2.46 -3.46 6.83
N GLY A 227 2.93 -3.74 8.05
CA GLY A 227 3.81 -4.88 8.29
C GLY A 227 5.21 -4.78 7.67
N TYR A 228 5.63 -3.64 7.12
CA TYR A 228 6.99 -3.43 6.65
C TYR A 228 7.73 -2.41 7.54
N LEU A 229 8.87 -2.83 8.11
CA LEU A 229 9.65 -2.05 9.06
C LEU A 229 10.90 -1.49 8.39
N TRP A 230 11.04 -0.17 8.39
CA TRP A 230 12.17 0.49 7.72
C TRP A 230 13.44 0.57 8.56
N ALA A 231 13.34 0.30 9.86
CA ALA A 231 14.42 0.38 10.84
C ALA A 231 15.40 -0.82 10.79
N GLY A 232 15.46 -1.50 9.65
CA GLY A 232 16.44 -2.54 9.32
C GLY A 232 16.24 -3.04 7.89
N GLU A 233 17.24 -3.68 7.32
CA GLU A 233 17.11 -4.50 6.12
C GLU A 233 16.86 -5.95 6.50
N TRP A 234 15.66 -6.45 6.20
CA TRP A 234 15.18 -7.78 6.59
C TRP A 234 14.86 -8.69 5.40
N GLN A 235 14.79 -8.12 4.20
CA GLN A 235 14.33 -8.81 3.00
C GLN A 235 15.49 -9.16 2.06
N HIS A 236 16.58 -8.40 2.05
CA HIS A 236 17.72 -8.72 1.19
C HIS A 236 18.53 -9.91 1.75
N VAL A 237 18.95 -10.82 0.88
CA VAL A 237 19.83 -11.94 1.26
C VAL A 237 21.17 -11.39 1.76
N PRO A 238 21.66 -11.78 2.96
CA PRO A 238 22.95 -11.30 3.44
C PRO A 238 24.08 -11.61 2.46
N HIS A 239 24.69 -10.56 1.91
CA HIS A 239 25.75 -10.68 0.92
C HIS A 239 26.75 -9.52 1.00
N LYS A 240 27.98 -9.72 0.50
CA LYS A 240 29.06 -8.72 0.53
C LYS A 240 28.76 -7.44 -0.27
N HIS A 241 27.76 -7.44 -1.14
CA HIS A 241 27.37 -6.27 -1.94
C HIS A 241 26.32 -5.39 -1.23
N VAL A 242 25.83 -5.84 -0.07
CA VAL A 242 24.86 -5.09 0.74
C VAL A 242 25.65 -4.08 1.56
N GLU A 243 25.55 -2.81 1.18
CA GLU A 243 26.29 -1.69 1.77
C GLU A 243 25.37 -0.77 2.60
N TRP A 244 24.20 -1.27 2.99
CA TRP A 244 23.20 -0.56 3.79
C TRP A 244 22.72 -1.41 4.96
N ASP A 245 22.35 -0.75 6.06
CA ASP A 245 21.84 -1.39 7.27
C ASP A 245 20.30 -1.30 7.36
N TYR A 246 19.72 -0.27 6.74
CA TYR A 246 18.32 0.06 6.87
C TYR A 246 17.61 0.06 5.51
N ALA A 247 16.37 -0.44 5.47
CA ALA A 247 15.56 -0.41 4.26
C ALA A 247 15.38 1.01 3.69
N PHE A 248 15.30 2.05 4.52
CA PHE A 248 15.21 3.43 3.99
C PHE A 248 16.46 3.89 3.21
N GLN A 249 17.63 3.28 3.43
CA GLN A 249 18.85 3.57 2.65
C GLN A 249 18.82 2.88 1.29
N LYS A 250 18.27 1.66 1.22
CA LYS A 250 17.99 0.95 -0.03
C LYS A 250 16.92 1.70 -0.84
N HIS A 251 15.82 2.07 -0.20
CA HIS A 251 14.70 2.77 -0.80
C HIS A 251 14.87 4.30 -0.80
N TRP A 252 16.12 4.80 -0.78
CA TRP A 252 16.44 6.22 -0.62
C TRP A 252 15.66 7.12 -1.58
N MET A 253 15.43 6.66 -2.81
CA MET A 253 14.71 7.41 -3.83
C MET A 253 13.27 7.70 -3.40
N GLN A 254 12.56 6.73 -2.81
CA GLN A 254 11.19 6.94 -2.30
C GLN A 254 11.18 7.93 -1.13
N PHE A 255 12.07 7.75 -0.16
CA PHE A 255 12.16 8.63 1.01
C PHE A 255 12.54 10.06 0.64
N GLU A 256 13.52 10.23 -0.25
CA GLU A 256 13.99 11.55 -0.65
C GLU A 256 12.98 12.28 -1.55
N THR A 257 12.32 11.57 -2.48
CA THR A 257 11.26 12.17 -3.30
C THR A 257 10.06 12.58 -2.45
N LEU A 258 9.56 11.72 -1.58
CA LEU A 258 8.46 12.05 -0.67
C LEU A 258 8.81 13.22 0.26
N GLY A 259 10.02 13.23 0.83
CA GLY A 259 10.45 14.30 1.73
C GLY A 259 10.62 15.65 1.02
N ARG A 260 11.27 15.68 -0.15
CA ARG A 260 11.53 16.94 -0.86
C ARG A 260 10.31 17.47 -1.61
N LEU A 261 9.56 16.60 -2.27
CA LEU A 261 8.41 17.02 -3.08
C LEU A 261 7.18 17.37 -2.24
N SER A 262 7.07 16.82 -1.01
CA SER A 262 6.06 17.30 -0.05
C SER A 262 6.32 18.74 0.41
N TYR A 263 7.59 19.18 0.43
CA TYR A 263 7.96 20.56 0.69
C TYR A 263 7.82 21.45 -0.56
N ASN A 264 8.38 21.02 -1.68
CA ASN A 264 8.30 21.72 -2.96
C ASN A 264 8.04 20.73 -4.11
N PRO A 265 6.79 20.61 -4.61
CA PRO A 265 6.46 19.67 -5.67
C PRO A 265 6.93 20.13 -7.06
N ASP A 266 7.51 21.34 -7.19
CA ASP A 266 7.99 21.90 -8.45
C ASP A 266 9.51 21.78 -8.63
N LEU A 267 10.18 20.92 -7.86
CA LEU A 267 11.62 20.67 -8.01
C LEU A 267 11.93 20.09 -9.40
N ASP A 268 12.96 20.65 -10.03
CA ASP A 268 13.39 20.30 -11.37
C ASP A 268 14.00 18.88 -11.44
N GLU A 269 13.80 18.21 -12.58
CA GLU A 269 14.29 16.85 -12.80
C GLU A 269 15.82 16.72 -12.74
N SER A 270 16.55 17.80 -13.07
CA SER A 270 18.02 17.83 -13.00
C SER A 270 18.56 17.46 -11.61
N LEU A 271 17.81 17.74 -10.54
CA LEU A 271 18.17 17.31 -9.18
C LEU A 271 18.25 15.78 -9.08
N TRP A 272 17.26 15.07 -9.60
CA TRP A 272 17.18 13.61 -9.52
C TRP A 272 18.27 12.98 -10.40
N LEU A 273 18.47 13.50 -11.60
CA LEU A 273 19.56 13.06 -12.48
C LEU A 273 20.93 13.26 -11.85
N ALA A 274 21.19 14.41 -11.23
CA ALA A 274 22.45 14.69 -10.55
C ALA A 274 22.72 13.68 -9.41
N LYS A 275 21.70 13.40 -8.59
CA LYS A 275 21.79 12.43 -7.49
C LYS A 275 22.10 11.02 -7.95
N HIS A 276 21.44 10.56 -9.02
CA HIS A 276 21.71 9.22 -9.56
C HIS A 276 23.11 9.15 -10.22
N ARG A 277 23.56 10.22 -10.88
CA ARG A 277 24.93 10.30 -11.43
C ARG A 277 25.99 10.31 -10.34
N GLU A 278 25.73 10.99 -9.22
CA GLU A 278 26.61 10.96 -8.04
C GLU A 278 26.69 9.55 -7.44
N ARG A 279 25.55 8.88 -7.29
CA ARG A 279 25.46 7.57 -6.61
C ARG A 279 25.92 6.39 -7.47
N TYR A 280 25.57 6.38 -8.75
CA TYR A 280 25.82 5.25 -9.67
C TYR A 280 26.86 5.56 -10.76
N GLY A 281 27.41 6.78 -10.76
CA GLY A 281 28.37 7.24 -11.76
C GLY A 281 27.71 7.88 -12.99
N ALA A 282 28.48 8.69 -13.71
CA ALA A 282 27.99 9.49 -14.84
C ALA A 282 27.38 8.66 -15.98
N ALA A 283 27.90 7.45 -16.21
CA ALA A 283 27.42 6.57 -17.29
C ALA A 283 26.13 5.82 -16.92
N ALA A 284 25.99 5.36 -15.67
CA ALA A 284 24.86 4.52 -15.26
C ALA A 284 23.73 5.30 -14.56
N GLY A 285 24.00 6.49 -14.00
CA GLY A 285 23.03 7.21 -13.18
C GLY A 285 21.71 7.52 -13.89
N GLU A 286 21.76 8.07 -15.10
CA GLU A 286 20.54 8.37 -15.86
C GLU A 286 19.79 7.11 -16.33
N PRO A 287 20.46 6.10 -16.93
CA PRO A 287 19.82 4.81 -17.22
C PRO A 287 19.12 4.17 -16.00
N VAL A 288 19.77 4.16 -14.84
CA VAL A 288 19.18 3.64 -13.58
C VAL A 288 17.94 4.45 -13.21
N TYR A 289 18.04 5.77 -13.19
CA TYR A 289 16.91 6.65 -12.86
C TYR A 289 15.70 6.37 -13.75
N ARG A 290 15.88 6.38 -15.08
CA ARG A 290 14.79 6.18 -16.04
C ARG A 290 14.16 4.79 -15.92
N ALA A 291 14.97 3.75 -15.74
CA ALA A 291 14.48 2.38 -15.62
C ALA A 291 13.68 2.14 -14.32
N LEU A 292 14.11 2.71 -13.19
CA LEU A 292 13.36 2.62 -11.93
C LEU A 292 12.03 3.39 -11.98
N GLN A 293 12.00 4.54 -12.66
CA GLN A 293 10.74 5.26 -12.91
C GLN A 293 9.78 4.39 -13.74
N ALA A 294 10.27 3.80 -14.83
CA ALA A 294 9.48 2.94 -15.70
C ALA A 294 8.91 1.72 -14.97
N GLY A 295 9.71 1.04 -14.13
CA GLY A 295 9.21 -0.07 -13.30
C GLY A 295 8.08 0.35 -12.36
N THR A 296 8.20 1.53 -11.75
CA THR A 296 7.15 2.10 -10.88
C THR A 296 5.88 2.42 -11.67
N ARG A 297 6.00 2.99 -12.88
CA ARG A 297 4.85 3.30 -13.73
C ARG A 297 4.11 2.08 -14.23
N ILE A 298 4.81 0.99 -14.52
CA ILE A 298 4.22 -0.31 -14.82
C ILE A 298 3.32 -0.77 -13.66
N LEU A 299 3.80 -0.66 -12.41
CA LEU A 299 2.99 -1.01 -11.25
C LEU A 299 1.76 -0.09 -11.09
N CYS A 300 1.92 1.22 -11.34
CA CYS A 300 0.79 2.15 -11.37
C CYS A 300 -0.26 1.74 -12.41
N ALA A 301 0.17 1.36 -13.62
CA ALA A 301 -0.73 0.88 -14.68
C ALA A 301 -1.43 -0.42 -14.29
N ALA A 302 -0.71 -1.36 -13.67
CA ALA A 302 -1.29 -2.60 -13.15
C ALA A 302 -2.37 -2.34 -12.09
N ASN A 303 -2.11 -1.45 -11.13
CA ASN A 303 -3.09 -1.04 -10.13
C ASN A 303 -4.32 -0.35 -10.74
N ARG A 304 -4.15 0.47 -11.78
CA ARG A 304 -5.32 1.06 -12.46
C ARG A 304 -6.17 0.02 -13.19
N GLN A 305 -5.55 -1.00 -13.79
CA GLN A 305 -6.27 -2.03 -14.52
C GLN A 305 -6.91 -3.11 -13.62
N HIS A 306 -6.27 -3.42 -12.48
CA HIS A 306 -6.69 -4.42 -11.51
C HIS A 306 -6.76 -3.78 -10.12
N TRP A 307 -7.94 -3.34 -9.72
CA TRP A 307 -8.12 -2.57 -8.50
C TRP A 307 -8.90 -3.31 -7.42
N LEU A 308 -8.29 -3.42 -6.24
CA LEU A 308 -8.97 -3.72 -4.97
C LEU A 308 -8.51 -2.68 -3.96
N ASN A 309 -9.37 -2.33 -3.00
CA ASN A 309 -9.11 -1.15 -2.16
C ASN A 309 -8.00 -1.40 -1.13
N TYR A 310 -7.89 -2.61 -0.59
CA TYR A 310 -7.11 -2.84 0.63
C TYR A 310 -5.97 -3.85 0.44
N ASP A 311 -4.92 -3.63 1.24
CA ASP A 311 -3.68 -4.40 1.33
C ASP A 311 -3.87 -5.91 1.56
N TYR A 312 -4.88 -6.31 2.33
CA TYR A 312 -5.21 -7.73 2.51
C TYR A 312 -5.94 -8.32 1.29
N GLN A 313 -6.50 -7.49 0.40
CA GLN A 313 -7.22 -7.94 -0.79
C GLN A 313 -6.31 -8.03 -2.01
N TRP A 314 -5.25 -7.22 -2.06
CA TRP A 314 -4.36 -7.09 -3.19
C TRP A 314 -3.00 -6.56 -2.77
N HIS A 315 -1.94 -7.29 -3.13
CA HIS A 315 -0.56 -6.81 -3.05
C HIS A 315 0.12 -6.92 -4.42
N PRO A 316 0.26 -5.81 -5.17
CA PRO A 316 0.75 -5.77 -6.54
C PRO A 316 2.11 -6.45 -6.78
N GLU A 317 3.09 -6.31 -5.90
CA GLU A 317 4.42 -6.93 -6.12
C GLU A 317 4.38 -8.47 -6.05
N SER A 318 3.43 -9.05 -5.31
CA SER A 318 3.35 -10.49 -5.08
C SER A 318 2.16 -11.18 -5.74
N LEU A 319 1.15 -10.40 -6.14
CA LEU A 319 -0.18 -10.85 -6.56
C LEU A 319 -0.96 -11.61 -5.48
N LEU A 320 -0.61 -11.44 -4.21
CA LEU A 320 -1.26 -12.18 -3.14
C LEU A 320 -2.42 -11.41 -2.51
N SER A 321 -3.33 -12.18 -1.91
CA SER A 321 -4.44 -11.71 -1.10
C SER A 321 -4.73 -12.69 0.03
N ALA A 322 -5.25 -12.19 1.13
CA ALA A 322 -5.67 -13.00 2.27
C ALA A 322 -6.88 -13.88 1.97
N THR A 323 -7.70 -13.49 0.99
CA THR A 323 -8.98 -14.15 0.70
C THR A 323 -8.85 -15.27 -0.32
N THR A 324 -8.05 -15.09 -1.37
CA THR A 324 -7.94 -16.06 -2.48
C THR A 324 -6.52 -16.57 -2.68
N GLY A 325 -5.54 -16.06 -1.94
CA GLY A 325 -4.14 -16.37 -2.20
C GLY A 325 -3.64 -15.63 -3.43
N PHE A 326 -2.97 -16.34 -4.32
CA PHE A 326 -2.46 -15.80 -5.59
C PHE A 326 -3.61 -15.42 -6.52
N LYS A 327 -3.59 -14.18 -7.04
CA LYS A 327 -4.61 -13.69 -7.97
C LYS A 327 -4.53 -14.40 -9.30
N THR A 328 -5.54 -15.21 -9.58
CA THR A 328 -5.60 -16.07 -10.78
C THR A 328 -5.98 -15.29 -12.04
N ILE A 329 -5.80 -15.90 -13.21
CA ILE A 329 -6.23 -15.36 -14.50
C ILE A 329 -7.73 -15.05 -14.52
N ARG A 330 -8.56 -15.85 -13.82
CA ARG A 330 -10.00 -15.59 -13.71
C ARG A 330 -10.28 -14.28 -12.98
N GLU A 331 -9.58 -14.03 -11.88
CA GLU A 331 -9.69 -12.74 -11.18
C GLU A 331 -9.22 -11.58 -12.07
N PHE A 332 -8.22 -11.77 -12.92
CA PHE A 332 -7.77 -10.74 -13.87
C PHE A 332 -8.79 -10.45 -14.99
N MET A 333 -9.62 -11.42 -15.37
CA MET A 333 -10.73 -11.20 -16.30
C MET A 333 -11.82 -10.31 -15.69
N ASP A 334 -12.08 -10.48 -14.40
CA ASP A 334 -13.26 -9.95 -13.71
C ASP A 334 -13.01 -8.74 -12.81
N CYS A 335 -11.76 -8.50 -12.41
CA CYS A 335 -11.43 -7.42 -11.47
C CYS A 335 -11.75 -6.05 -12.07
N PRO A 336 -12.41 -5.16 -11.31
CA PRO A 336 -12.67 -3.81 -11.78
C PRO A 336 -11.37 -3.02 -11.95
N ALA A 337 -11.39 -2.05 -12.86
CA ALA A 337 -10.39 -1.00 -12.91
C ALA A 337 -10.56 -0.03 -11.73
N MET A 338 -9.55 0.81 -11.50
CA MET A 338 -9.59 1.82 -10.44
C MET A 338 -10.74 2.80 -10.69
N PRO A 339 -11.65 2.99 -9.72
CA PRO A 339 -12.86 3.76 -9.96
C PRO A 339 -12.58 5.27 -10.00
N GLY A 340 -13.34 5.96 -10.85
CA GLY A 340 -13.37 7.42 -10.94
C GLY A 340 -12.22 8.07 -11.71
N VAL A 341 -11.15 7.33 -12.05
CA VAL A 341 -10.01 7.87 -12.82
C VAL A 341 -10.16 7.69 -14.34
N GLY A 342 -11.28 7.13 -14.79
CA GLY A 342 -11.60 6.97 -16.22
C GLY A 342 -10.93 5.77 -16.89
N THR A 343 -10.29 4.86 -16.14
CA THR A 343 -9.80 3.58 -16.64
C THR A 343 -10.93 2.57 -16.73
N LEU A 344 -11.03 1.84 -17.84
CA LEU A 344 -12.04 0.81 -18.07
C LEU A 344 -11.54 -0.59 -17.70
N GLY A 345 -12.44 -1.41 -17.16
CA GLY A 345 -12.14 -2.82 -16.88
C GLY A 345 -11.97 -3.65 -18.15
N ILE A 346 -11.29 -4.79 -18.05
CA ILE A 346 -11.11 -5.72 -19.19
C ILE A 346 -12.45 -6.23 -19.69
N ARG A 347 -13.25 -6.82 -18.80
CA ARG A 347 -14.57 -7.34 -19.15
C ARG A 347 -15.51 -6.27 -19.67
N GLU A 348 -15.58 -5.14 -18.98
CA GLU A 348 -16.36 -3.97 -19.39
C GLU A 348 -16.01 -3.53 -20.81
N THR A 349 -14.72 -3.40 -21.13
CA THR A 349 -14.27 -2.98 -22.45
C THR A 349 -14.68 -3.96 -23.54
N VAL A 350 -14.52 -5.27 -23.30
CA VAL A 350 -14.91 -6.31 -24.28
C VAL A 350 -16.42 -6.31 -24.49
N ASP A 351 -17.19 -6.25 -23.40
CA ASP A 351 -18.66 -6.27 -23.45
C ASP A 351 -19.20 -5.06 -24.22
N LEU A 352 -18.67 -3.84 -23.96
CA LEU A 352 -19.03 -2.63 -24.71
C LEU A 352 -18.71 -2.75 -26.19
N ARG A 353 -17.53 -3.27 -26.54
CA ARG A 353 -17.12 -3.45 -27.95
C ARG A 353 -18.04 -4.42 -28.69
N LEU A 354 -18.40 -5.54 -28.06
CA LEU A 354 -19.27 -6.55 -28.67
C LEU A 354 -20.71 -6.07 -28.80
N SER A 355 -21.20 -5.23 -27.88
CA SER A 355 -22.54 -4.64 -27.97
C SER A 355 -22.61 -3.42 -28.90
N GLY A 356 -21.50 -3.00 -29.50
CA GLY A 356 -21.43 -1.77 -30.30
C GLY A 356 -21.62 -0.48 -29.48
N GLY A 357 -21.32 -0.52 -28.18
CA GLY A 357 -21.36 0.63 -27.29
C GLY A 357 -20.11 1.52 -27.42
N ASP A 358 -20.23 2.76 -26.98
CA ASP A 358 -19.11 3.71 -26.98
C ASP A 358 -18.10 3.37 -25.88
N VAL A 359 -16.82 3.33 -26.26
CA VAL A 359 -15.69 3.12 -25.34
C VAL A 359 -15.03 4.47 -25.08
N THR A 360 -15.26 5.04 -23.90
CA THR A 360 -14.71 6.35 -23.48
C THR A 360 -13.86 6.19 -22.23
N GLY A 361 -12.62 6.68 -22.27
CA GLY A 361 -11.66 6.58 -21.16
C GLY A 361 -10.34 5.90 -21.55
N GLU A 362 -9.50 5.62 -20.56
CA GLU A 362 -8.27 4.80 -20.71
C GLU A 362 -8.68 3.33 -20.83
N THR A 363 -8.42 2.72 -21.99
CA THR A 363 -8.78 1.32 -22.25
C THR A 363 -7.66 0.37 -21.80
N PRO A 364 -7.94 -0.95 -21.65
CA PRO A 364 -6.90 -1.95 -21.45
C PRO A 364 -5.81 -1.92 -22.53
N ASP A 365 -6.13 -1.61 -23.79
CA ASP A 365 -5.14 -1.47 -24.85
C ASP A 365 -4.21 -0.26 -24.63
N ASP A 366 -4.71 0.82 -24.03
CA ASP A 366 -3.88 1.97 -23.61
C ASP A 366 -2.93 1.57 -22.47
N ILE A 367 -3.44 0.83 -21.49
CA ILE A 367 -2.62 0.26 -20.41
C ILE A 367 -1.52 -0.65 -20.99
N PHE A 368 -1.83 -1.53 -21.94
CA PHE A 368 -0.85 -2.43 -22.55
C PHE A 368 0.25 -1.65 -23.26
N ARG A 369 -0.11 -0.63 -24.05
CA ARG A 369 0.85 0.25 -24.74
C ARG A 369 1.73 1.00 -23.75
N SER A 370 1.17 1.45 -22.63
CA SER A 370 1.94 2.14 -21.59
C SER A 370 2.98 1.22 -20.94
N ILE A 371 2.59 -0.02 -20.60
CA ILE A 371 3.50 -1.03 -20.06
C ILE A 371 4.59 -1.41 -21.08
N GLU A 372 4.25 -1.58 -22.36
CA GLU A 372 5.23 -1.87 -23.42
C GLU A 372 6.27 -0.75 -23.55
N ALA A 373 5.83 0.51 -23.58
CA ALA A 373 6.75 1.64 -23.66
C ALA A 373 7.70 1.71 -22.45
N ASP A 374 7.20 1.42 -21.24
CA ASP A 374 8.05 1.37 -20.04
C ASP A 374 9.00 0.16 -20.04
N LEU A 375 8.58 -0.99 -20.59
CA LEU A 375 9.46 -2.15 -20.78
C LEU A 375 10.61 -1.85 -21.75
N ASP A 376 10.36 -1.08 -22.81
CA ASP A 376 11.39 -0.62 -23.75
C ASP A 376 12.41 0.33 -23.08
N VAL A 377 11.93 1.22 -22.21
CA VAL A 377 12.79 2.09 -21.38
C VAL A 377 13.67 1.25 -20.46
N ILE A 378 13.09 0.25 -19.79
CA ILE A 378 13.83 -0.67 -18.92
C ILE A 378 14.88 -1.46 -19.71
N ALA A 379 14.52 -2.03 -20.86
CA ALA A 379 15.45 -2.79 -21.69
C ALA A 379 16.63 -1.93 -22.17
N THR A 380 16.35 -0.70 -22.61
CA THR A 380 17.38 0.27 -23.00
C THR A 380 18.27 0.67 -21.82
N GLY A 381 17.67 0.84 -20.65
CA GLY A 381 18.36 1.14 -19.40
C GLY A 381 19.33 0.03 -19.01
N ILE A 382 18.88 -1.23 -19.01
CA ILE A 382 19.72 -2.40 -18.73
C ILE A 382 20.94 -2.43 -19.67
N ALA A 383 20.71 -2.34 -20.98
CA ALA A 383 21.80 -2.38 -21.97
C ALA A 383 22.81 -1.23 -21.79
N SER A 384 22.31 -0.03 -21.45
CA SER A 384 23.14 1.15 -21.20
C SER A 384 23.98 1.01 -19.93
N ILE A 385 23.40 0.45 -18.86
CA ILE A 385 24.10 0.18 -17.59
C ILE A 385 25.21 -0.84 -17.82
N GLU A 386 24.93 -1.93 -18.53
CA GLU A 386 25.89 -2.99 -18.82
C GLU A 386 27.04 -2.51 -19.70
N THR A 387 26.74 -1.69 -20.71
CA THR A 387 27.76 -1.12 -21.61
C THR A 387 28.58 -0.03 -20.90
N GLY A 388 27.94 0.75 -20.02
CA GLY A 388 28.58 1.83 -19.26
C GLY A 388 29.40 1.36 -18.06
N ALA A 389 29.22 0.12 -17.61
CA ALA A 389 30.04 -0.48 -16.57
C ALA A 389 31.48 -0.67 -17.12
N SER A 390 32.46 -0.07 -16.44
CA SER A 390 33.86 -0.13 -16.84
C SER A 390 34.42 -1.57 -16.74
N SER A 391 35.65 -1.78 -17.21
CA SER A 391 36.38 -3.06 -17.14
C SER A 391 36.53 -3.66 -15.73
N LEU A 392 36.16 -2.93 -14.68
CA LEU A 392 36.14 -3.38 -13.29
C LEU A 392 34.83 -4.11 -12.90
N GLY A 393 33.81 -4.09 -13.77
CA GLY A 393 32.56 -4.83 -13.60
C GLY A 393 31.52 -4.16 -12.69
N LEU A 394 30.30 -4.70 -12.74
CA LEU A 394 29.18 -4.31 -11.88
C LEU A 394 29.41 -4.83 -10.45
N HIS A 395 29.36 -3.94 -9.45
CA HIS A 395 29.61 -4.28 -8.05
C HIS A 395 28.73 -3.44 -7.11
N GLY A 396 28.70 -3.83 -5.83
CA GLY A 396 28.02 -3.11 -4.76
C GLY A 396 26.54 -2.84 -5.03
N GLU A 397 26.09 -1.63 -4.68
CA GLU A 397 24.71 -1.21 -4.86
C GLU A 397 24.26 -1.21 -6.33
N LEU A 398 25.12 -0.81 -7.28
CA LEU A 398 24.74 -0.74 -8.69
C LEU A 398 24.33 -2.10 -9.25
N LEU A 399 25.04 -3.17 -8.88
CA LEU A 399 24.65 -4.53 -9.28
C LEU A 399 23.27 -4.89 -8.73
N CYS A 400 23.01 -4.62 -7.44
CA CYS A 400 21.71 -4.89 -6.83
C CYS A 400 20.59 -4.10 -7.53
N THR A 401 20.85 -2.83 -7.84
CA THR A 401 19.88 -1.98 -8.53
C THR A 401 19.63 -2.47 -9.97
N LEU A 402 20.63 -2.97 -10.67
CA LEU A 402 20.43 -3.58 -12.00
C LEU A 402 19.56 -4.84 -11.91
N GLU A 403 19.75 -5.66 -10.89
CA GLU A 403 18.92 -6.86 -10.68
C GLU A 403 17.47 -6.48 -10.32
N ASP A 404 17.26 -5.41 -9.56
CA ASP A 404 15.92 -4.85 -9.33
C ASP A 404 15.27 -4.34 -10.63
N ILE A 405 16.04 -3.69 -11.49
CA ILE A 405 15.56 -3.24 -12.81
C ILE A 405 15.19 -4.44 -13.69
N ARG A 406 15.99 -5.52 -13.67
CA ARG A 406 15.65 -6.78 -14.36
C ARG A 406 14.39 -7.40 -13.78
N ALA A 407 14.23 -7.41 -12.45
CA ALA A 407 13.01 -7.87 -11.79
C ALA A 407 11.78 -7.04 -12.21
N TRP A 408 11.90 -5.71 -12.34
CA TRP A 408 10.84 -4.87 -12.89
C TRP A 408 10.48 -5.23 -14.32
N ARG A 409 11.48 -5.52 -15.17
CA ARG A 409 11.24 -5.99 -16.55
C ARG A 409 10.41 -7.26 -16.56
N GLU A 410 10.78 -8.24 -15.74
CA GLU A 410 10.11 -9.53 -15.70
C GLU A 410 8.72 -9.43 -15.06
N LEU A 411 8.54 -8.64 -14.00
CA LEU A 411 7.23 -8.38 -13.40
C LEU A 411 6.29 -7.63 -14.37
N GLY A 412 6.81 -6.62 -15.08
CA GLY A 412 6.04 -5.90 -16.09
C GLY A 412 5.66 -6.76 -17.30
N GLY A 413 6.60 -7.57 -17.80
CA GLY A 413 6.34 -8.52 -18.88
C GLY A 413 5.29 -9.57 -18.47
N TYR A 414 5.36 -10.04 -17.23
CA TYR A 414 4.35 -10.92 -16.65
C TYR A 414 2.97 -10.26 -16.63
N TYR A 415 2.85 -9.04 -16.10
CA TYR A 415 1.59 -8.29 -16.07
C TYR A 415 0.99 -8.08 -17.45
N LEU A 416 1.81 -7.63 -18.42
CA LEU A 416 1.39 -7.41 -19.80
C LEU A 416 0.82 -8.68 -20.43
N CYS A 417 1.53 -9.80 -20.30
CA CYS A 417 1.08 -11.10 -20.81
C CYS A 417 -0.22 -11.53 -20.13
N LYS A 418 -0.32 -11.40 -18.80
CA LYS A 418 -1.49 -11.81 -18.03
C LYS A 418 -2.73 -10.97 -18.36
N PHE A 419 -2.60 -9.66 -18.51
CA PHE A 419 -3.73 -8.82 -18.90
C PHE A 419 -4.18 -9.07 -20.34
N ARG A 420 -3.26 -9.28 -21.28
CA ARG A 420 -3.59 -9.69 -22.66
C ARG A 420 -4.34 -11.01 -22.68
N ALA A 421 -3.85 -12.00 -21.96
CA ALA A 421 -4.52 -13.28 -21.80
C ALA A 421 -5.92 -13.12 -21.21
N ALA A 422 -6.09 -12.27 -20.18
CA ALA A 422 -7.39 -12.02 -19.58
C ALA A 422 -8.37 -11.40 -20.59
N MET A 423 -7.93 -10.42 -21.40
CA MET A 423 -8.78 -9.81 -22.42
C MET A 423 -9.17 -10.80 -23.52
N ASP A 424 -8.24 -11.63 -23.97
CA ASP A 424 -8.50 -12.67 -24.97
C ASP A 424 -9.42 -13.78 -24.42
N LEU A 425 -9.30 -14.15 -23.14
CA LEU A 425 -10.20 -15.11 -22.50
C LEU A 425 -11.61 -14.57 -22.29
N VAL A 426 -11.75 -13.27 -21.96
CA VAL A 426 -13.07 -12.64 -21.91
C VAL A 426 -13.71 -12.65 -23.30
N ARG A 427 -12.95 -12.34 -24.36
CA ARG A 427 -13.44 -12.43 -25.75
C ARG A 427 -13.90 -13.85 -26.06
N TYR A 428 -13.06 -14.85 -25.78
CA TYR A 428 -13.41 -16.26 -25.96
C TYR A 428 -14.68 -16.66 -25.20
N GLU A 429 -14.80 -16.27 -23.94
CA GLU A 429 -15.96 -16.55 -23.10
C GLU A 429 -17.25 -15.96 -23.71
N ARG A 430 -17.16 -14.84 -24.43
CA ARG A 430 -18.30 -14.18 -25.08
C ARG A 430 -18.60 -14.68 -26.48
N THR A 431 -17.60 -15.02 -27.29
CA THR A 431 -17.77 -15.30 -28.72
C THR A 431 -17.64 -16.78 -29.07
N GLY A 432 -16.96 -17.56 -28.24
CA GLY A 432 -16.59 -18.95 -28.54
C GLY A 432 -15.50 -19.10 -29.59
N GLU A 433 -14.85 -18.02 -30.02
CA GLU A 433 -13.79 -18.03 -31.04
C GLU A 433 -12.52 -18.74 -30.56
N PRO A 434 -12.17 -19.94 -31.07
CA PRO A 434 -11.06 -20.73 -30.53
C PRO A 434 -9.70 -20.02 -30.61
N ASP A 435 -9.46 -19.22 -31.65
CA ASP A 435 -8.21 -18.49 -31.87
C ASP A 435 -7.88 -17.52 -30.72
N THR A 436 -8.92 -16.92 -30.10
CA THR A 436 -8.73 -16.02 -28.95
C THR A 436 -8.27 -16.79 -27.70
N ARG A 437 -8.82 -17.99 -27.46
CA ARG A 437 -8.32 -18.87 -26.39
C ARG A 437 -6.88 -19.32 -26.65
N GLU A 438 -6.55 -19.69 -27.89
CA GLU A 438 -5.17 -20.07 -28.22
C GLU A 438 -4.19 -18.91 -28.05
N ALA A 439 -4.60 -17.68 -28.40
CA ALA A 439 -3.82 -16.48 -28.15
C ALA A 439 -3.58 -16.28 -26.64
N ALA A 440 -4.61 -16.43 -25.82
CA ALA A 440 -4.47 -16.36 -24.37
C ALA A 440 -3.52 -17.41 -23.81
N LEU A 441 -3.59 -18.67 -24.27
CA LEU A 441 -2.69 -19.74 -23.83
C LEU A 441 -1.23 -19.43 -24.19
N ARG A 442 -0.97 -18.86 -25.39
CA ARG A 442 0.38 -18.39 -25.76
C ARG A 442 0.86 -17.27 -24.83
N GLN A 443 0.00 -16.30 -24.51
CA GLN A 443 0.33 -15.22 -23.58
C GLN A 443 0.63 -15.76 -22.17
N LEU A 444 -0.15 -16.70 -21.64
CA LEU A 444 0.13 -17.31 -20.34
C LEU A 444 1.41 -18.15 -20.34
N GLY A 445 1.75 -18.78 -21.46
CA GLY A 445 3.06 -19.42 -21.65
C GLY A 445 4.22 -18.42 -21.55
N ASN A 446 4.08 -17.24 -22.17
CA ASN A 446 5.07 -16.16 -22.05
C ASN A 446 5.10 -15.57 -20.63
N ALA A 447 3.95 -15.43 -19.98
CA ALA A 447 3.87 -15.00 -18.59
C ALA A 447 4.66 -15.95 -17.67
N LEU A 448 4.55 -17.27 -17.88
CA LEU A 448 5.32 -18.25 -17.12
C LEU A 448 6.84 -18.09 -17.31
N ILE A 449 7.31 -17.75 -18.50
CA ILE A 449 8.73 -17.47 -18.76
C ILE A 449 9.19 -16.28 -17.93
N HIS A 450 8.45 -15.17 -17.99
CA HIS A 450 8.73 -13.98 -17.18
C HIS A 450 8.71 -14.28 -15.68
N TRP A 451 7.71 -15.01 -15.19
CA TRP A 451 7.62 -15.35 -13.77
C TRP A 451 8.78 -16.22 -13.29
N ARG A 452 9.24 -17.17 -14.11
CA ARG A 452 10.41 -18.01 -13.79
C ARG A 452 11.70 -17.18 -13.73
N ALA A 453 11.88 -16.23 -14.66
CA ALA A 453 13.01 -15.31 -14.63
C ALA A 453 12.98 -14.41 -13.39
N LEU A 454 11.81 -13.82 -13.08
CA LEU A 454 11.58 -13.05 -11.86
C LEU A 454 11.86 -13.88 -10.60
N SER A 455 11.42 -15.14 -10.59
CA SER A 455 11.64 -16.07 -9.47
C SER A 455 13.13 -16.36 -9.25
N ALA A 456 13.92 -16.50 -10.33
CA ALA A 456 15.36 -16.71 -10.24
C ALA A 456 16.10 -15.49 -9.70
N ILE A 457 15.74 -14.28 -10.18
CA ILE A 457 16.28 -13.02 -9.67
C ILE A 457 15.91 -12.87 -8.19
N GLY A 458 14.64 -13.05 -7.87
CA GLY A 458 14.09 -12.96 -6.53
C GLY A 458 14.78 -13.90 -5.55
N ALA A 459 14.92 -15.18 -5.88
CA ALA A 459 15.54 -16.18 -5.01
C ALA A 459 17.05 -15.95 -4.79
N SER A 460 17.73 -15.20 -5.66
CA SER A 460 19.14 -14.86 -5.50
C SER A 460 19.39 -13.61 -4.65
N HIS A 461 18.39 -12.70 -4.56
CA HIS A 461 18.54 -11.40 -3.88
C HIS A 461 17.65 -11.21 -2.66
N TYR A 462 16.52 -11.93 -2.55
CA TYR A 462 15.50 -11.68 -1.55
C TYR A 462 15.15 -12.94 -0.73
N LEU A 463 15.08 -12.75 0.59
CA LEU A 463 14.58 -13.71 1.55
C LEU A 463 13.05 -13.72 1.51
N PRO A 464 12.41 -14.90 1.49
CA PRO A 464 10.99 -15.00 1.68
C PRO A 464 10.58 -14.47 3.07
N TYR A 465 9.47 -13.74 3.15
CA TYR A 465 8.99 -13.17 4.41
C TYR A 465 7.49 -13.36 4.60
N ARG A 466 7.05 -13.40 5.85
CA ARG A 466 5.62 -13.52 6.19
C ARG A 466 4.95 -12.16 6.02
N MET A 467 4.01 -12.05 5.09
CA MET A 467 3.13 -10.89 4.96
C MET A 467 1.98 -11.02 5.97
N SER A 468 2.03 -10.23 7.05
CA SER A 468 1.04 -10.34 8.14
C SER A 468 -0.41 -10.11 7.70
N ARG A 469 -0.66 -9.19 6.76
CA ARG A 469 -2.00 -8.84 6.29
C ARG A 469 -2.58 -9.82 5.29
N VAL A 470 -1.74 -10.31 4.39
CA VAL A 470 -2.09 -11.36 3.43
C VAL A 470 -2.16 -12.73 4.12
N GLY A 471 -1.45 -12.92 5.23
CA GLY A 471 -1.42 -14.21 5.91
C GLY A 471 -0.70 -15.29 5.10
N MET A 472 0.25 -14.91 4.24
CA MET A 472 1.04 -15.80 3.39
C MET A 472 2.53 -15.44 3.42
N THR A 473 3.38 -16.39 3.05
CA THR A 473 4.83 -16.13 2.90
C THR A 473 5.10 -15.72 1.46
N PHE A 474 5.66 -14.53 1.27
CA PHE A 474 5.98 -14.01 -0.05
C PHE A 474 7.43 -14.31 -0.41
N GLY A 475 7.60 -14.98 -1.55
CA GLY A 475 8.78 -15.04 -2.39
C GLY A 475 8.33 -15.55 -3.76
N TRP A 476 8.73 -14.90 -4.85
CA TRP A 476 8.20 -15.21 -6.19
C TRP A 476 8.31 -16.70 -6.58
N SER A 477 9.40 -17.35 -6.17
CA SER A 477 9.65 -18.77 -6.42
C SER A 477 8.62 -19.72 -5.79
N TYR A 478 7.87 -19.29 -4.78
CA TYR A 478 6.84 -20.12 -4.12
C TYR A 478 5.53 -20.19 -4.92
N TYR A 479 5.37 -19.39 -5.96
CA TYR A 479 4.11 -19.25 -6.70
C TYR A 479 4.22 -19.64 -8.18
N ILE A 480 5.30 -20.34 -8.59
CA ILE A 480 5.42 -20.86 -9.97
C ILE A 480 4.26 -21.79 -10.31
N ASP A 481 3.88 -22.69 -9.39
CA ASP A 481 2.78 -23.64 -9.60
C ASP A 481 1.42 -22.95 -9.79
N GLU A 482 1.22 -21.78 -9.16
CA GLU A 482 0.02 -20.94 -9.33
C GLU A 482 0.01 -20.25 -10.69
N VAL A 483 1.17 -19.81 -11.19
CA VAL A 483 1.28 -19.29 -12.57
C VAL A 483 1.05 -20.37 -13.61
N GLU A 484 1.52 -21.60 -13.38
CA GLU A 484 1.15 -22.74 -14.22
C GLU A 484 -0.34 -23.09 -14.11
N ASN A 485 -0.94 -22.83 -12.94
CA ASN A 485 -2.37 -23.01 -12.73
C ASN A 485 -3.21 -22.08 -13.58
N ASP A 486 -2.75 -20.85 -13.85
CA ASP A 486 -3.45 -19.93 -14.75
C ASP A 486 -3.64 -20.54 -16.16
N ILE A 487 -2.64 -21.26 -16.68
CA ILE A 487 -2.75 -21.98 -17.96
C ILE A 487 -3.84 -23.06 -17.87
N ARG A 488 -3.83 -23.86 -16.80
CA ARG A 488 -4.84 -24.92 -16.57
C ARG A 488 -6.25 -24.36 -16.38
N ILE A 489 -6.38 -23.20 -15.75
CA ILE A 489 -7.66 -22.48 -15.62
C ILE A 489 -8.14 -22.05 -17.00
N ALA A 490 -7.28 -21.42 -17.80
CA ALA A 490 -7.60 -20.96 -19.15
C ALA A 490 -8.04 -22.10 -20.08
N GLU A 491 -7.43 -23.28 -19.96
CA GLU A 491 -7.83 -24.49 -20.72
C GLU A 491 -9.23 -24.99 -20.38
N ARG A 492 -9.75 -24.66 -19.19
CA ARG A 492 -11.06 -25.11 -18.70
C ARG A 492 -12.13 -24.03 -18.80
N ILE A 493 -11.80 -22.83 -19.28
CA ILE A 493 -12.81 -21.83 -19.58
C ILE A 493 -13.65 -22.33 -20.75
N GLU A 494 -14.96 -22.23 -20.62
CA GLU A 494 -15.93 -22.58 -21.65
C GLU A 494 -16.64 -21.30 -22.12
N PRO A 495 -17.05 -21.23 -23.40
CA PRO A 495 -17.85 -20.12 -23.89
C PRO A 495 -19.24 -20.11 -23.25
N LEU A 496 -19.77 -18.92 -22.97
CA LEU A 496 -21.12 -18.75 -22.43
C LEU A 496 -22.21 -18.97 -23.47
N ILE A 497 -21.88 -18.80 -24.75
CA ILE A 497 -22.75 -19.17 -25.85
C ILE A 497 -22.52 -20.67 -26.11
N ALA A 498 -23.55 -21.49 -25.91
CA ALA A 498 -23.49 -22.90 -26.27
C ALA A 498 -23.04 -23.01 -27.74
N PRO A 499 -22.09 -23.91 -28.09
CA PRO A 499 -21.76 -24.14 -29.49
C PRO A 499 -23.07 -24.42 -30.21
N ALA A 500 -23.35 -23.67 -31.28
CA ALA A 500 -24.52 -23.90 -32.12
C ALA A 500 -24.50 -25.38 -32.49
N GLY A 501 -25.36 -26.16 -31.83
CA GLY A 501 -25.40 -27.59 -32.00
C GLY A 501 -25.55 -27.87 -33.48
N GLY A 502 -24.69 -28.73 -34.01
CA GLY A 502 -24.84 -29.30 -35.34
C GLY A 502 -26.21 -29.94 -35.44
N ALA A 503 -27.18 -29.18 -35.93
CA ALA A 503 -28.39 -29.72 -36.49
C ALA A 503 -28.03 -30.21 -37.90
N GLY A 504 -27.93 -31.53 -38.05
CA GLY A 504 -28.02 -32.18 -39.35
C GLY A 504 -26.85 -33.12 -39.68
N GLY A 505 -27.11 -34.42 -39.56
CA GLY A 505 -26.26 -35.51 -40.01
C GLY A 505 -26.65 -36.82 -39.36
#